data_AF-A0A7X4DLB6-F1
#
_entry.id   AF-A0A7X4DLB6-F1
#
_cell.length_a   1.000
_cell.length_b   1.000
_cell.length_c   1.000
_cell.angle_alpha   90.00
_cell.angle_beta   90.00
_cell.angle_gamma   90.00
#
_symmetry.space_group_name_H-M   'P 1'
#
loop_
_entity.id
_entity.type
_entity.pdbx_description
1 polymer ?
#
loop_
_entity_poly.entity_id
_entity_poly.type
_entity_poly.pdbx_seq_one_letter_code
_entity_poly.pdbx_strand_id
1 'polypeptide(L)'
;MRRGPGAGARGTRGLRGGAARKAGRPDHPGGGPGLHAGGLRRADSFRRDPLSGGGVRAGGRGGNCVLQPARGAEESLGTLLDGSVLIAVEHGLLAEDRVFANPGRQHGPMAIAAITAAELLHGLHRVGGTHRVKAEAFARFWMEALPVIPFNPEIARVHATLGAHLARSGTPLGAHDLMVAATAVHLGYRVATRDRRSFHRVDGLTVEYW
;
A
#
# COMPACT_ATOMS: atom_id res chain seq x y z
N MET A 1 12.83 -85.14 26.98
CA MET A 1 14.26 -85.27 27.30
C MET A 1 15.02 -84.16 26.59
N ARG A 2 15.68 -83.26 27.35
CA ARG A 2 17.13 -82.91 27.31
C ARG A 2 17.60 -82.27 25.99
N ARG A 3 18.36 -81.17 25.90
CA ARG A 3 19.12 -80.27 26.80
C ARG A 3 19.61 -79.11 25.88
N GLY A 4 19.81 -77.89 26.38
CA GLY A 4 20.76 -76.92 25.77
C GLY A 4 22.22 -77.31 26.06
N PRO A 5 23.22 -76.42 26.20
CA PRO A 5 23.40 -75.01 25.78
C PRO A 5 24.83 -74.72 25.21
N GLY A 6 25.24 -73.45 25.10
CA GLY A 6 26.65 -73.00 25.07
C GLY A 6 26.87 -71.77 24.17
N ALA A 7 27.00 -70.51 24.61
CA ALA A 7 27.80 -69.86 25.67
C ALA A 7 29.29 -69.68 25.33
N GLY A 8 29.76 -68.43 25.36
CA GLY A 8 31.17 -68.05 25.55
C GLY A 8 31.59 -66.86 24.67
N ALA A 9 31.57 -65.61 25.15
CA ALA A 9 32.59 -64.95 26.01
C ALA A 9 33.87 -64.58 25.21
N ARG A 10 34.59 -63.47 25.41
CA ARG A 10 34.66 -62.38 26.41
C ARG A 10 35.67 -61.37 25.78
N GLY A 11 35.48 -60.06 25.90
CA GLY A 11 36.29 -59.21 26.81
C GLY A 11 37.62 -58.76 26.18
N THR A 12 38.19 -57.57 26.38
CA THR A 12 38.11 -56.66 27.52
C THR A 12 38.80 -55.31 27.22
N ARG A 13 38.32 -54.28 27.93
CA ARG A 13 39.04 -53.13 28.54
C ARG A 13 39.69 -52.13 27.58
N GLY A 14 39.36 -50.84 27.63
CA GLY A 14 39.32 -49.98 28.83
C GLY A 14 40.63 -49.16 28.81
N LEU A 15 40.66 -47.85 29.04
CA LEU A 15 40.13 -47.17 30.22
C LEU A 15 40.32 -45.64 30.05
N ARG A 16 39.34 -44.89 30.59
CA ARG A 16 39.45 -43.68 31.46
C ARG A 16 40.14 -42.44 30.87
N GLY A 17 39.72 -41.21 31.19
CA GLY A 17 38.79 -40.62 32.16
C GLY A 17 38.82 -39.10 31.87
N GLY A 18 37.83 -38.25 32.14
CA GLY A 18 37.09 -37.93 33.36
C GLY A 18 36.66 -36.46 33.15
N ALA A 19 35.37 -36.12 33.23
CA ALA A 19 34.70 -35.56 34.42
C ALA A 19 35.36 -34.24 34.91
N ALA A 20 34.67 -33.12 35.21
CA ALA A 20 33.26 -32.86 35.43
C ALA A 20 33.01 -31.34 35.68
N ARG A 21 31.76 -30.88 35.46
CA ARG A 21 31.00 -29.86 36.26
C ARG A 21 31.46 -28.38 36.15
N LYS A 22 30.66 -27.33 36.35
CA LYS A 22 29.23 -27.12 36.70
C LYS A 22 28.85 -25.65 36.35
N ALA A 23 27.55 -25.39 36.40
CA ALA A 23 26.80 -24.17 36.10
C ALA A 23 27.20 -22.86 36.82
N GLY A 24 26.75 -21.72 36.24
CA GLY A 24 26.54 -20.45 36.95
C GLY A 24 26.31 -19.24 36.02
N ARG A 25 25.09 -18.70 35.99
CA ARG A 25 24.79 -17.24 35.85
C ARG A 25 24.35 -16.78 37.27
N PRO A 26 24.44 -15.49 37.69
CA PRO A 26 24.19 -14.26 36.89
C PRO A 26 25.00 -12.99 37.30
N ASP A 27 24.58 -11.84 36.73
CA ASP A 27 24.63 -10.44 37.20
C ASP A 27 25.85 -9.49 37.03
N HIS A 28 25.52 -8.28 36.54
CA HIS A 28 26.28 -7.01 36.54
C HIS A 28 26.43 -6.43 37.96
N PRO A 29 27.49 -5.65 38.27
CA PRO A 29 27.37 -4.16 38.24
C PRO A 29 28.68 -3.33 38.05
N GLY A 30 28.51 -2.04 37.75
CA GLY A 30 29.39 -0.90 38.11
C GLY A 30 30.49 -0.50 37.11
N GLY A 31 30.75 0.76 36.72
CA GLY A 31 30.22 2.07 37.12
C GLY A 31 31.33 3.13 37.24
N GLY A 32 31.48 4.01 36.24
CA GLY A 32 32.04 5.40 36.25
C GLY A 32 33.46 5.68 36.79
N PRO A 33 33.97 6.95 36.81
CA PRO A 33 33.41 8.22 36.28
C PRO A 33 34.42 9.07 35.44
N GLY A 34 33.97 10.17 34.82
CA GLY A 34 34.85 11.18 34.20
C GLY A 34 34.11 12.29 33.46
N LEU A 35 33.71 13.34 34.18
CA LEU A 35 32.99 14.53 33.75
C LEU A 35 33.96 15.62 33.23
N HIS A 36 33.58 16.31 32.15
CA HIS A 36 33.82 17.76 31.92
C HIS A 36 32.69 18.25 30.98
N ALA A 37 31.64 18.90 31.49
CA ALA A 37 31.53 20.31 31.89
C ALA A 37 31.67 21.29 30.72
N GLY A 38 30.55 21.90 30.29
CA GLY A 38 30.57 23.02 29.34
C GLY A 38 29.21 23.49 28.83
N GLY A 39 28.49 24.29 29.63
CA GLY A 39 27.81 25.49 29.11
C GLY A 39 26.34 25.39 28.66
N LEU A 40 25.44 25.86 29.53
CA LEU A 40 24.11 26.34 29.19
C LEU A 40 24.14 27.37 28.04
N ARG A 41 23.12 27.33 27.17
CA ARG A 41 22.35 28.52 26.76
C ARG A 41 20.96 28.13 26.27
N ARG A 42 19.94 28.69 26.94
CA ARG A 42 18.55 28.80 26.47
C ARG A 42 18.47 29.77 25.30
N ALA A 43 17.59 29.44 24.35
CA ALA A 43 16.84 30.36 23.49
C ALA A 43 15.59 29.56 23.11
N ASP A 44 14.41 29.73 23.71
CA ASP A 44 13.54 30.91 23.72
C ASP A 44 13.52 31.63 22.37
N SER A 45 12.62 31.19 21.48
CA SER A 45 11.66 32.05 20.76
C SER A 45 10.95 31.30 19.62
N PHE A 46 10.07 30.35 19.96
CA PHE A 46 8.93 30.06 19.08
C PHE A 46 8.00 31.27 19.15
N ARG A 47 8.17 32.21 18.21
CA ARG A 47 7.24 33.32 18.03
C ARG A 47 5.87 32.75 17.69
N ARG A 48 4.94 32.95 18.62
CA ARG A 48 3.50 32.96 18.37
C ARG A 48 3.17 34.33 17.79
N ASP A 49 2.74 34.38 16.54
CA ASP A 49 1.96 35.51 16.05
C ASP A 49 0.47 35.23 16.28
N PRO A 50 -0.27 36.13 16.96
CA PRO A 50 -1.70 36.00 17.18
C PRO A 50 -2.45 36.72 16.06
N LEU A 51 -3.29 36.00 15.32
CA LEU A 51 -4.40 36.63 14.62
C LEU A 51 -5.70 36.28 15.35
N SER A 52 -6.12 37.25 16.15
CA SER A 52 -7.45 37.36 16.71
C SER A 52 -8.52 37.36 15.63
N GLY A 53 -9.57 36.56 15.87
CA GLY A 53 -10.94 37.07 15.91
C GLY A 53 -11.62 37.40 14.59
N GLY A 54 -12.33 36.42 14.04
CA GLY A 54 -13.42 36.63 13.09
C GLY A 54 -14.44 35.51 13.27
N GLY A 55 -15.41 35.71 14.17
CA GLY A 55 -16.51 34.77 14.37
C GLY A 55 -17.37 34.65 13.12
N VAL A 56 -17.69 33.41 12.73
CA VAL A 56 -18.76 33.15 11.77
C VAL A 56 -19.73 32.17 12.41
N ARG A 57 -20.86 32.71 12.88
CA ARG A 57 -22.10 31.96 13.01
C ARG A 57 -22.81 31.97 11.66
N ALA A 58 -23.05 30.79 11.11
CA ALA A 58 -24.14 30.48 10.19
C ALA A 58 -24.26 28.94 10.21
N GLY A 59 -25.36 28.27 10.53
CA GLY A 59 -26.75 28.70 10.49
C GLY A 59 -27.30 28.58 9.07
N GLY A 60 -27.67 27.36 8.65
CA GLY A 60 -28.71 27.18 7.64
C GLY A 60 -28.35 26.41 6.36
N ARG A 61 -28.99 25.23 6.26
CA ARG A 61 -29.50 24.54 5.07
C ARG A 61 -28.49 23.83 4.16
N GLY A 62 -28.66 22.51 4.11
CA GLY A 62 -28.07 21.62 3.12
C GLY A 62 -28.40 22.12 1.72
N GLY A 63 -27.39 22.67 1.06
CA GLY A 63 -27.36 22.72 -0.39
C GLY A 63 -26.97 21.33 -0.88
N ASN A 64 -27.79 20.75 -1.75
CA ASN A 64 -27.34 19.69 -2.64
C ASN A 64 -26.06 20.20 -3.32
N CYS A 65 -24.90 19.68 -2.91
CA CYS A 65 -23.69 19.78 -3.70
C CYS A 65 -23.91 18.83 -4.87
N VAL A 66 -24.68 19.31 -5.86
CA VAL A 66 -24.77 18.65 -7.15
C VAL A 66 -23.35 18.73 -7.70
N LEU A 67 -22.60 17.63 -7.60
CA LEU A 67 -21.51 17.36 -8.52
C LEU A 67 -22.16 17.38 -9.90
N GLN A 68 -22.21 18.55 -10.54
CA GLN A 68 -22.71 18.66 -11.89
C GLN A 68 -21.62 18.11 -12.79
N PRO A 69 -21.82 16.96 -13.46
CA PRO A 69 -20.97 16.64 -14.59
C PRO A 69 -21.22 17.73 -15.64
N ALA A 70 -20.14 18.28 -16.20
CA ALA A 70 -20.24 19.16 -17.34
C ALA A 70 -21.07 18.45 -18.43
N ARG A 71 -22.04 19.18 -18.98
CA ARG A 71 -22.96 18.67 -19.98
C ARG A 71 -22.23 18.39 -21.29
N GLY A 72 -22.55 17.24 -21.88
CA GLY A 72 -22.24 16.88 -23.26
C GLY A 72 -21.19 15.79 -23.29
N ALA A 73 -21.56 14.59 -23.77
CA ALA A 73 -20.73 13.42 -24.04
C ALA A 73 -19.22 13.69 -23.89
N GLU A 74 -18.72 13.64 -22.64
CA GLU A 74 -17.37 14.04 -22.31
C GLU A 74 -16.41 12.94 -22.76
N GLU A 75 -15.55 13.30 -23.71
CA GLU A 75 -14.33 12.57 -23.96
C GLU A 75 -13.49 12.70 -22.69
N SER A 76 -13.47 11.65 -21.85
CA SER A 76 -12.65 11.65 -20.64
C SER A 76 -11.21 12.02 -20.99
N LEU A 77 -10.58 12.85 -20.17
CA LEU A 77 -9.27 13.44 -20.44
C LEU A 77 -8.10 12.44 -20.37
N GLY A 78 -8.36 11.21 -19.95
CA GLY A 78 -7.38 10.15 -19.82
C GLY A 78 -7.95 8.92 -19.11
N THR A 79 -7.09 7.95 -18.82
CA THR A 79 -7.47 6.69 -18.15
C THR A 79 -6.57 6.42 -16.94
N LEU A 80 -7.18 6.13 -15.80
CA LEU A 80 -6.50 5.66 -14.60
C LEU A 80 -6.64 4.13 -14.50
N LEU A 81 -5.52 3.41 -14.49
CA LEU A 81 -5.55 1.95 -14.35
C LEU A 81 -5.71 1.57 -12.89
N ASP A 82 -6.72 0.76 -12.61
CA ASP A 82 -6.88 0.06 -11.33
C ASP A 82 -5.84 -1.06 -11.18
N GLY A 83 -5.44 -1.37 -9.95
CA GLY A 83 -4.45 -2.40 -9.64
C GLY A 83 -4.84 -3.77 -10.17
N SER A 84 -6.14 -4.06 -10.26
CA SER A 84 -6.65 -5.31 -10.81
C SER A 84 -6.28 -5.54 -12.29
N VAL A 85 -6.11 -4.49 -13.08
CA VAL A 85 -5.63 -4.58 -14.48
C VAL A 85 -4.18 -5.02 -14.50
N LEU A 86 -3.33 -4.43 -13.67
CA LEU A 86 -1.91 -4.77 -13.60
C LEU A 86 -1.70 -6.18 -13.08
N ILE A 87 -2.46 -6.58 -12.06
CA ILE A 87 -2.46 -7.95 -11.54
C ILE A 87 -2.86 -8.94 -12.64
N ALA A 88 -3.85 -8.60 -13.48
CA ALA A 88 -4.22 -9.45 -14.61
C ALA A 88 -3.07 -9.59 -15.63
N VAL A 89 -2.30 -8.54 -15.87
CA VAL A 89 -1.09 -8.62 -16.71
C VAL A 89 -0.03 -9.50 -16.07
N GLU A 90 0.27 -9.29 -14.78
CA GLU A 90 1.26 -10.07 -14.04
C GLU A 90 0.96 -11.58 -14.08
N HIS A 91 -0.32 -11.95 -14.01
CA HIS A 91 -0.78 -13.34 -14.09
C HIS A 91 -0.99 -13.86 -15.52
N GLY A 92 -0.71 -13.07 -16.56
CA GLY A 92 -0.89 -13.47 -17.95
C GLY A 92 -2.35 -13.61 -18.40
N LEU A 93 -3.29 -13.00 -17.66
CA LEU A 93 -4.72 -12.96 -17.99
C LEU A 93 -5.07 -11.80 -18.93
N LEU A 94 -4.19 -10.80 -19.01
CA LEU A 94 -4.26 -9.68 -19.94
C LEU A 94 -2.87 -9.46 -20.52
N ALA A 95 -2.76 -9.31 -21.84
CA ALA A 95 -1.46 -9.09 -22.45
C ALA A 95 -1.05 -7.61 -22.31
N GLU A 96 0.23 -7.35 -22.03
CA GLU A 96 0.77 -6.00 -21.83
C GLU A 96 0.55 -5.11 -23.07
N ASP A 97 0.78 -5.66 -24.26
CA ASP A 97 0.56 -4.98 -25.54
C ASP A 97 -0.91 -4.56 -25.70
N ARG A 98 -1.86 -5.35 -25.20
CA ARG A 98 -3.28 -5.01 -25.21
C ARG A 98 -3.63 -3.85 -24.31
N VAL A 99 -2.93 -3.67 -23.18
CA VAL A 99 -3.11 -2.48 -22.32
C VAL A 99 -2.66 -1.23 -23.08
N PHE A 100 -1.50 -1.29 -23.73
CA PHE A 100 -0.97 -0.13 -24.47
C PHE A 100 -1.65 0.13 -25.81
N ALA A 101 -2.15 -0.90 -26.48
CA ALA A 101 -2.90 -0.80 -27.72
C ALA A 101 -4.40 -0.53 -27.50
N ASN A 102 -4.86 -0.49 -26.24
CA ASN A 102 -6.26 -0.28 -25.95
C ASN A 102 -6.73 1.07 -26.53
N PRO A 103 -7.89 1.12 -27.21
CA PRO A 103 -8.51 2.36 -27.66
C PRO A 103 -8.63 3.44 -26.57
N GLY A 104 -8.54 3.10 -25.28
CA GLY A 104 -8.40 4.08 -24.19
C GLY A 104 -7.31 5.14 -24.41
N ARG A 105 -6.20 4.82 -25.11
CA ARG A 105 -5.18 5.82 -25.51
C ARG A 105 -5.68 6.85 -26.53
N GLN A 106 -6.68 6.51 -27.34
CA GLN A 106 -7.31 7.47 -28.27
C GLN A 106 -8.02 8.58 -27.49
N HIS A 107 -8.39 8.31 -26.24
CA HIS A 107 -9.07 9.23 -25.34
C HIS A 107 -8.12 9.82 -24.28
N GLY A 108 -6.81 9.92 -24.56
CA GLY A 108 -5.84 10.63 -23.71
C GLY A 108 -4.80 9.76 -22.99
N PRO A 109 -3.98 10.36 -22.10
CA PRO A 109 -2.92 9.69 -21.36
C PRO A 109 -3.44 8.61 -20.41
N MET A 110 -2.59 7.62 -20.12
CA MET A 110 -2.81 6.63 -19.07
C MET A 110 -1.96 6.95 -17.85
N ALA A 111 -2.44 6.60 -16.65
CA ALA A 111 -1.72 6.76 -15.40
C ALA A 111 -2.13 5.70 -14.37
N ILE A 112 -1.40 5.61 -13.26
CA ILE A 112 -1.80 4.85 -12.07
C ILE A 112 -1.84 5.78 -10.85
N ALA A 113 -2.70 5.47 -9.89
CA ALA A 113 -2.68 6.19 -8.61
C ALA A 113 -1.46 5.76 -7.78
N ALA A 114 -0.93 6.66 -6.95
CA ALA A 114 0.14 6.32 -6.02
C ALA A 114 -0.23 5.17 -5.07
N ILE A 115 -1.51 5.02 -4.73
CA ILE A 115 -1.97 3.88 -3.94
C ILE A 115 -1.82 2.55 -4.69
N THR A 116 -2.12 2.52 -5.99
CA THR A 116 -1.90 1.35 -6.85
C THR A 116 -0.43 1.00 -6.97
N ALA A 117 0.45 2.01 -7.10
CA ALA A 117 1.90 1.79 -7.05
C ALA A 117 2.34 1.20 -5.69
N ALA A 118 1.79 1.68 -4.58
CA ALA A 118 2.07 1.13 -3.26
C ALA A 118 1.61 -0.32 -3.12
N GLU A 119 0.48 -0.70 -3.72
CA GLU A 119 -0.01 -2.08 -3.74
C GLU A 119 0.93 -3.02 -4.52
N LEU A 120 1.42 -2.60 -5.68
CA LEU A 120 2.42 -3.34 -6.45
C LEU A 120 3.70 -3.57 -5.63
N LEU A 121 4.23 -2.51 -5.04
CA LEU A 121 5.43 -2.56 -4.21
C LEU A 121 5.22 -3.44 -2.97
N HIS A 122 4.03 -3.38 -2.36
CA HIS A 122 3.68 -4.26 -1.26
C HIS A 122 3.69 -5.73 -1.68
N GLY A 123 3.19 -6.04 -2.88
CA GLY A 123 3.28 -7.37 -3.50
C GLY A 123 4.72 -7.88 -3.56
N LEU A 124 5.69 -7.03 -3.93
CA LEU A 124 7.12 -7.37 -3.94
C LEU A 124 7.64 -7.84 -2.59
N HIS A 125 7.18 -7.19 -1.51
CA HIS A 125 7.60 -7.53 -0.15
C HIS A 125 7.00 -8.84 0.35
N ARG A 126 5.98 -9.39 -0.32
CA ARG A 126 5.33 -10.65 0.04
C ARG A 126 5.92 -11.86 -0.68
N VAL A 127 6.60 -11.66 -1.82
CA VAL A 127 7.17 -12.73 -2.65
C VAL A 127 8.67 -12.93 -2.38
N GLY A 128 9.11 -14.19 -2.43
CA GLY A 128 10.52 -14.57 -2.22
C GLY A 128 11.14 -15.27 -3.43
N GLY A 129 12.46 -15.47 -3.39
CA GLY A 129 13.20 -16.26 -4.39
C GLY A 129 13.14 -15.71 -5.81
N THR A 130 13.06 -16.59 -6.81
CA THR A 130 13.02 -16.24 -8.23
C THR A 130 11.79 -15.44 -8.64
N HIS A 131 10.68 -15.55 -7.90
CA HIS A 131 9.48 -14.75 -8.11
C HIS A 131 9.70 -13.27 -7.77
N ARG A 132 10.56 -12.96 -6.79
CA ARG A 132 10.87 -11.58 -6.41
C ARG A 132 11.52 -10.80 -7.55
N VAL A 133 12.47 -11.41 -8.27
CA VAL A 133 13.18 -10.75 -9.38
C VAL A 133 12.19 -10.39 -10.51
N LYS A 134 11.27 -11.30 -10.84
CA LYS A 134 10.22 -11.07 -11.85
C LYS A 134 9.25 -9.98 -11.41
N ALA A 135 8.76 -10.05 -10.17
CA ALA A 135 7.85 -9.06 -9.64
C ALA A 135 8.50 -7.67 -9.58
N GLU A 136 9.78 -7.58 -9.18
CA GLU A 136 10.51 -6.30 -9.15
C GLU A 136 10.65 -5.69 -10.54
N ALA A 137 11.00 -6.51 -11.55
CA ALA A 137 11.04 -6.04 -12.94
C ALA A 137 9.67 -5.57 -13.43
N PHE A 138 8.59 -6.30 -13.08
CA PHE A 138 7.23 -5.94 -13.41
C PHE A 138 6.80 -4.60 -12.80
N ALA A 139 6.99 -4.42 -11.48
CA ALA A 139 6.63 -3.18 -10.80
C ALA A 139 7.43 -1.97 -11.32
N ARG A 140 8.74 -2.15 -11.52
CA ARG A 140 9.61 -1.11 -12.08
C ARG A 140 9.15 -0.68 -13.48
N PHE A 141 8.88 -1.65 -14.36
CA PHE A 141 8.40 -1.36 -15.72
C PHE A 141 7.15 -0.47 -15.71
N TRP A 142 6.12 -0.83 -14.93
CA TRP A 142 4.87 -0.07 -14.91
C TRP A 142 5.01 1.32 -14.27
N MET A 143 5.84 1.45 -13.23
CA MET A 143 6.10 2.74 -12.60
C MET A 143 6.95 3.68 -13.47
N GLU A 144 7.76 3.15 -14.38
CA GLU A 144 8.53 3.93 -15.37
C GLU A 144 7.70 4.25 -16.62
N ALA A 145 6.83 3.33 -17.05
CA ALA A 145 6.02 3.47 -18.25
C ALA A 145 4.81 4.39 -18.07
N LEU A 146 4.29 4.52 -16.85
CA LEU A 146 3.08 5.31 -16.55
C LEU A 146 3.35 6.39 -15.49
N PRO A 147 2.80 7.61 -15.67
CA PRO A 147 2.73 8.59 -14.60
C PRO A 147 2.06 8.02 -13.34
N VAL A 148 2.71 8.21 -12.19
CA VAL A 148 2.15 7.90 -10.87
C VAL A 148 1.55 9.17 -10.29
N ILE A 149 0.22 9.20 -10.14
CA ILE A 149 -0.49 10.37 -9.65
C ILE A 149 -0.43 10.42 -8.11
N PRO A 150 0.16 11.47 -7.51
CA PRO A 150 0.26 11.58 -6.06
C PRO A 150 -1.10 11.88 -5.42
N PHE A 151 -1.35 11.28 -4.25
CA PHE A 151 -2.53 11.64 -3.45
C PHE A 151 -2.29 12.97 -2.73
N ASN A 152 -2.75 14.06 -3.33
CA ASN A 152 -2.52 15.43 -2.87
C ASN A 152 -3.76 16.00 -2.13
N PRO A 153 -3.68 17.22 -1.55
CA PRO A 153 -4.81 17.82 -0.84
C PRO A 153 -6.09 17.99 -1.67
N GLU A 154 -5.99 18.24 -2.97
CA GLU A 154 -7.17 18.40 -3.83
C GLU A 154 -7.90 17.06 -4.04
N ILE A 155 -7.14 15.99 -4.31
CA ILE A 155 -7.70 14.63 -4.37
C ILE A 155 -8.27 14.24 -3.00
N ALA A 156 -7.64 14.63 -1.90
CA ALA A 156 -8.14 14.35 -0.55
C ALA A 156 -9.52 15.01 -0.28
N ARG A 157 -9.77 16.22 -0.81
CA ARG A 157 -11.09 16.87 -0.72
C ARG A 157 -12.16 16.10 -1.51
N VAL A 158 -11.82 15.65 -2.72
CA VAL A 158 -12.70 14.82 -3.55
C VAL A 158 -12.98 13.50 -2.84
N HIS A 159 -11.95 12.84 -2.32
CA HIS A 159 -12.04 11.60 -1.55
C HIS A 159 -12.97 11.72 -0.34
N ALA A 160 -12.80 12.76 0.47
CA ALA A 160 -13.64 12.97 1.65
C ALA A 160 -15.12 13.19 1.26
N THR A 161 -15.37 14.00 0.24
CA THR A 161 -16.72 14.30 -0.25
C THR A 161 -17.39 13.05 -0.84
N LEU A 162 -16.68 12.34 -1.70
CA LEU A 162 -17.13 11.12 -2.36
C LEU A 162 -17.38 10.00 -1.33
N GLY A 163 -16.44 9.77 -0.40
CA GLY A 163 -16.57 8.76 0.64
C GLY A 163 -17.77 9.02 1.56
N ALA A 164 -17.97 10.28 1.97
CA ALA A 164 -19.14 10.66 2.77
C ALA A 164 -20.45 10.47 2.01
N HIS A 165 -20.46 10.73 0.70
CA HIS A 165 -21.63 10.49 -0.15
C HIS A 165 -21.94 8.99 -0.23
N LEU A 166 -20.97 8.15 -0.60
CA LEU A 166 -21.11 6.70 -0.74
C LEU A 166 -21.50 6.01 0.58
N ALA A 167 -20.97 6.49 1.70
CA ALA A 167 -21.34 5.99 3.02
C ALA A 167 -22.81 6.29 3.33
N ARG A 168 -23.31 7.49 3.01
CA ARG A 168 -24.71 7.86 3.21
C ARG A 168 -25.66 7.11 2.27
N SER A 169 -25.22 6.76 1.06
CA SER A 169 -26.00 5.95 0.12
C SER A 169 -25.96 4.44 0.42
N GLY A 170 -25.22 4.01 1.45
CA GLY A 170 -25.13 2.59 1.83
C GLY A 170 -24.27 1.75 0.87
N THR A 171 -23.44 2.38 0.04
CA THR A 171 -22.64 1.74 -1.00
C THR A 171 -21.16 2.09 -0.89
N PRO A 172 -20.52 1.93 0.29
CA PRO A 172 -19.12 2.32 0.48
C PRO A 172 -18.19 1.54 -0.47
N LEU A 173 -17.11 2.22 -0.87
CA LEU A 173 -15.96 1.62 -1.54
C LEU A 173 -14.91 1.19 -0.51
N GLY A 174 -14.03 0.25 -0.89
CA GLY A 174 -12.81 0.00 -0.15
C GLY A 174 -11.94 1.27 -0.07
N ALA A 175 -11.10 1.37 0.97
CA ALA A 175 -10.31 2.59 1.18
C ALA A 175 -9.40 2.93 -0.01
N HIS A 176 -8.72 1.93 -0.59
CA HIS A 176 -7.86 2.14 -1.75
C HIS A 176 -8.67 2.41 -3.03
N ASP A 177 -9.76 1.68 -3.25
CA ASP A 177 -10.67 1.94 -4.38
C ASP A 177 -11.23 3.37 -4.32
N LEU A 178 -11.55 3.87 -3.13
CA LEU A 178 -12.00 5.24 -2.94
C LEU A 178 -10.90 6.26 -3.30
N MET A 179 -9.63 5.97 -2.99
CA MET A 179 -8.50 6.80 -3.42
C MET A 179 -8.33 6.78 -4.94
N VAL A 180 -8.46 5.62 -5.59
CA VAL A 180 -8.42 5.49 -7.06
C VAL A 180 -9.57 6.27 -7.69
N ALA A 181 -10.81 6.06 -7.21
CA ALA A 181 -12.00 6.74 -7.71
C ALA A 181 -11.89 8.26 -7.54
N ALA A 182 -11.46 8.74 -6.36
CA ALA A 182 -11.28 10.16 -6.11
C ALA A 182 -10.21 10.79 -7.01
N THR A 183 -9.12 10.05 -7.28
CA THR A 183 -8.06 10.48 -8.20
C THR A 183 -8.61 10.61 -9.61
N ALA A 184 -9.36 9.62 -10.09
CA ALA A 184 -9.96 9.64 -11.43
C ALA A 184 -10.97 10.78 -11.57
N VAL A 185 -11.87 10.95 -10.60
CA VAL A 185 -12.86 12.05 -10.59
C VAL A 185 -12.18 13.41 -10.58
N HIS A 186 -11.12 13.60 -9.78
CA HIS A 186 -10.38 14.87 -9.74
C HIS A 186 -9.75 15.23 -11.09
N LEU A 187 -9.25 14.23 -11.83
CA LEU A 187 -8.60 14.42 -13.12
C LEU A 187 -9.56 14.44 -14.31
N GLY A 188 -10.84 14.11 -14.13
CA GLY A 188 -11.77 13.86 -15.25
C GLY A 188 -11.39 12.59 -16.05
N TYR A 189 -10.71 11.64 -15.40
CA TYR A 189 -10.26 10.39 -16.01
C TYR A 189 -11.32 9.30 -15.82
N ARG A 190 -11.33 8.35 -16.75
CA ARG A 190 -12.04 7.08 -16.61
C ARG A 190 -11.20 6.09 -15.80
N VAL A 191 -11.83 5.09 -15.20
CA VAL A 191 -11.13 3.98 -14.53
C VAL A 191 -11.19 2.73 -15.41
N ALA A 192 -10.03 2.18 -15.75
CA ALA A 192 -9.93 0.85 -16.34
C ALA A 192 -9.74 -0.18 -15.22
N THR A 193 -10.60 -1.20 -15.14
CA THR A 193 -10.62 -2.17 -14.02
C THR A 193 -11.03 -3.57 -14.48
N ARG A 194 -10.61 -4.59 -13.72
CA ARG A 194 -11.15 -5.97 -13.78
C ARG A 194 -12.29 -6.20 -12.79
N ASP A 195 -12.64 -5.21 -11.96
CA ASP A 195 -13.75 -5.29 -11.03
C ASP A 195 -15.00 -4.60 -11.60
N ARG A 196 -15.98 -5.41 -11.99
CA ARG A 196 -17.26 -4.95 -12.55
C ARG A 196 -18.23 -4.38 -11.51
N ARG A 197 -17.88 -4.30 -10.23
CA ARG A 197 -18.83 -4.02 -9.14
C ARG A 197 -18.46 -2.80 -8.30
N SER A 198 -17.18 -2.49 -8.18
CA SER A 198 -16.73 -1.44 -7.26
C SER A 198 -17.03 -0.05 -7.82
N PHE A 199 -16.40 0.33 -8.93
CA PHE A 199 -16.42 1.72 -9.40
C PHE A 199 -17.75 2.21 -9.98
N HIS A 200 -18.65 1.31 -10.42
CA HIS A 200 -19.97 1.69 -10.94
C HIS A 200 -20.88 2.37 -9.90
N ARG A 201 -20.51 2.34 -8.62
CA ARG A 201 -21.23 3.01 -7.52
C ARG A 201 -20.95 4.51 -7.46
N VAL A 202 -19.96 4.99 -8.21
CA VAL A 202 -19.54 6.39 -8.22
C VAL A 202 -20.26 7.12 -9.34
N ASP A 203 -21.20 7.99 -8.98
CA ASP A 203 -21.94 8.78 -9.95
C ASP A 203 -21.00 9.68 -10.77
N GLY A 204 -21.17 9.64 -12.10
CA GLY A 204 -20.37 10.43 -13.04
C GLY A 204 -18.97 9.87 -13.35
N LEU A 205 -18.56 8.76 -12.72
CA LEU A 205 -17.30 8.10 -13.07
C LEU A 205 -17.50 7.15 -14.27
N THR A 206 -16.74 7.39 -15.34
CA THR A 206 -16.69 6.46 -16.47
C THR A 206 -15.81 5.26 -16.09
N VAL A 207 -16.34 4.05 -16.23
CA VAL A 207 -15.66 2.80 -15.88
C VAL A 207 -15.60 1.91 -17.11
N GLU A 208 -14.40 1.43 -17.43
CA GLU A 208 -14.16 0.49 -18.51
C GLU A 208 -13.64 -0.84 -17.96
N TYR A 209 -14.22 -1.92 -18.48
CA TYR A 209 -13.75 -3.26 -18.19
C TYR A 209 -12.73 -3.68 -19.24
N TRP A 210 -11.49 -3.92 -18.81
CA TRP A 210 -10.38 -4.28 -19.70
C TRP A 210 -9.95 -5.70 -19.44
#